data_AF-A0A6U2Y8F8-F1
#
_entry.id   AF-A0A6U2Y8F8-F1
#
_cell.length_a   1.000
_cell.length_b   1.000
_cell.length_c   1.000
_cell.angle_alpha   90.00
_cell.angle_beta   90.00
_cell.angle_gamma   90.00
#
_symmetry.space_group_name_H-M   'P 1'
#
loop_
_entity.id
_entity.type
_entity.pdbx_description
1 polymer ?
#
loop_
_entity_poly.entity_id
_entity_poly.type
_entity_poly.pdbx_seq_one_letter_code
_entity_poly.pdbx_strand_id
1 'polypeptide(L)'
;QVSAVAKRAYRARQTLVVQYTEDSFDESNDIEELVRTAGQVIRNKRPMAGTVRKINLPGGHDTPLWAPPTASLATRLEDVLGPQVARDQLRYQAAHDTVQEIVTWLQEECNI
;
A
#
# COMPACT_ATOMS: atom_id res chain seq x y z
N GLN A 1 -10.87 -8.11 13.77
CA GLN A 1 -10.40 -7.58 12.47
C GLN A 1 -9.60 -8.63 11.70
N VAL A 2 -8.68 -9.34 12.36
CA VAL A 2 -7.89 -10.51 11.89
C VAL A 2 -8.65 -11.52 10.99
N SER A 3 -9.83 -12.00 11.38
CA SER A 3 -10.61 -12.98 10.58
C SER A 3 -11.06 -12.44 9.21
N ALA A 4 -11.35 -11.14 9.12
CA ALA A 4 -11.76 -10.54 7.85
C ALA A 4 -10.59 -10.41 6.88
N VAL A 5 -9.40 -10.08 7.39
CA VAL A 5 -8.14 -10.02 6.63
C VAL A 5 -7.82 -11.41 6.06
N ALA A 6 -7.85 -12.44 6.90
CA ALA A 6 -7.62 -13.82 6.46
C ALA A 6 -8.62 -14.27 5.37
N LYS A 7 -9.90 -13.91 5.48
CA LYS A 7 -10.92 -14.23 4.45
C LYS A 7 -10.71 -13.47 3.12
N ARG A 8 -10.21 -12.23 3.17
CA ARG A 8 -9.88 -11.45 1.97
C ARG A 8 -8.62 -11.97 1.30
N ALA A 9 -7.56 -12.18 2.08
CA ALA A 9 -6.35 -12.86 1.65
C ALA A 9 -6.66 -14.23 1.02
N TYR A 10 -7.64 -14.95 1.58
CA TYR A 10 -8.08 -16.24 1.04
C TYR A 10 -8.54 -16.19 -0.42
N ARG A 11 -9.06 -15.04 -0.86
CA ARG A 11 -9.53 -14.83 -2.23
C ARG A 11 -8.50 -14.11 -3.11
N ALA A 12 -7.54 -13.41 -2.52
CA ALA A 12 -6.55 -12.61 -3.23
C ALA A 12 -5.47 -13.50 -3.88
N ARG A 13 -5.06 -13.13 -5.09
CA ARG A 13 -3.93 -13.76 -5.81
C ARG A 13 -2.60 -13.03 -5.60
N GLN A 14 -2.62 -11.82 -5.08
CA GLN A 14 -1.45 -11.06 -4.71
C GLN A 14 -1.87 -10.19 -3.52
N THR A 15 -0.99 -10.03 -2.52
CA THR A 15 -1.24 -9.13 -1.38
C THR A 15 -0.01 -8.28 -1.14
N LEU A 16 -0.19 -6.96 -1.18
CA LEU A 16 0.79 -5.98 -0.72
C LEU A 16 0.50 -5.60 0.73
N VAL A 17 1.52 -5.62 1.57
CA VAL A 17 1.51 -5.08 2.94
C VAL A 17 2.44 -3.87 2.96
N VAL A 18 1.90 -2.71 3.29
CA VAL A 18 2.66 -1.46 3.44
C VAL A 18 2.84 -1.20 4.92
N GLN A 19 4.08 -1.18 5.38
CA GLN A 19 4.45 -0.78 6.74
C GLN A 19 4.99 0.65 6.74
N TYR A 20 4.49 1.47 7.65
CA TYR A 20 5.01 2.81 7.88
C TYR A 20 5.98 2.81 9.06
N THR A 21 7.17 3.39 8.91
CA THR A 21 8.25 3.28 9.89
C THR A 21 7.99 4.01 11.21
N GLU A 22 7.11 5.01 11.21
CA GLU A 22 6.78 5.83 12.38
C GLU A 22 5.35 5.56 12.89
N ASP A 23 4.69 4.49 12.42
CA ASP A 23 3.35 4.11 12.87
C ASP A 23 3.38 3.43 14.25
N SER A 24 2.81 4.11 15.26
CA SER A 24 2.67 3.59 16.62
C SER A 24 1.67 2.43 16.77
N PHE A 25 0.82 2.22 15.78
CA PHE A 25 -0.21 1.18 15.74
C PHE A 25 0.10 0.11 14.68
N ASP A 26 1.37 -0.05 14.33
CA ASP A 26 1.78 -1.00 13.29
C ASP A 26 1.54 -2.46 13.69
N GLU A 27 0.65 -3.12 12.96
CA GLU A 27 0.39 -4.56 13.03
C GLU A 27 0.88 -5.29 11.75
N SER A 28 1.70 -4.64 10.92
CA SER A 28 2.07 -5.15 9.58
C SER A 28 2.78 -6.49 9.62
N ASN A 29 3.59 -6.76 10.65
CA ASN A 29 4.26 -8.05 10.83
C ASN A 29 3.26 -9.19 11.05
N ASP A 30 2.33 -8.99 11.98
CA ASP A 30 1.31 -9.98 12.33
C ASP A 30 0.37 -10.23 11.13
N ILE A 31 0.04 -9.17 10.40
CA ILE A 31 -0.75 -9.26 9.17
C ILE A 31 0.01 -10.03 8.09
N GLU A 32 1.30 -9.74 7.86
CA GLU A 32 2.11 -10.44 6.87
C GLU A 32 2.17 -11.95 7.17
N GLU A 33 2.48 -12.31 8.42
CA GLU A 33 2.57 -13.71 8.85
C GLU A 33 1.24 -14.43 8.66
N LEU A 34 0.13 -13.79 9.04
CA LEU A 34 -1.21 -14.33 8.88
C LEU A 34 -1.54 -14.59 7.41
N VAL A 35 -1.29 -13.61 6.53
CA VAL A 35 -1.58 -13.72 5.09
C VAL A 35 -0.69 -14.80 4.46
N ARG A 36 0.59 -14.86 4.83
CA ARG A 36 1.53 -15.88 4.37
C ARG A 36 1.08 -17.29 4.77
N THR A 37 0.65 -17.45 6.01
CA THR A 37 0.13 -18.72 6.55
C THR A 37 -1.17 -19.12 5.86
N ALA A 38 -2.10 -18.18 5.69
CA ALA A 38 -3.33 -18.42 4.95
C ALA A 38 -3.04 -18.85 3.50
N GLY A 39 -2.09 -18.19 2.83
CA GLY A 39 -1.63 -18.53 1.49
C GLY A 39 -1.09 -19.96 1.37
N GLN A 40 -0.28 -20.42 2.34
CA GLN A 40 0.23 -21.80 2.38
C GLN A 40 -0.91 -22.83 2.48
N VAL A 41 -1.89 -22.60 3.34
CA VAL A 41 -3.07 -23.48 3.48
C VAL A 41 -3.86 -23.54 2.16
N ILE A 42 -3.95 -22.42 1.45
CA ILE A 42 -4.70 -22.31 0.19
C ILE A 42 -3.98 -22.99 -0.96
N ARG A 43 -2.63 -22.97 -1.02
CA ARG A 43 -1.87 -23.66 -2.08
C ARG A 43 -2.30 -25.11 -2.25
N ASN A 44 -2.64 -25.77 -1.15
CA ASN A 44 -3.13 -27.16 -1.14
C ASN A 44 -4.50 -27.34 -1.82
N LYS A 45 -5.31 -26.28 -1.94
CA LYS A 45 -6.63 -26.29 -2.61
C LYS A 45 -6.65 -25.51 -3.93
N ARG A 46 -5.74 -24.55 -4.10
CA ARG A 46 -5.59 -23.68 -5.27
C ARG A 46 -4.09 -23.45 -5.49
N PRO A 47 -3.43 -24.21 -6.38
CA PRO A 47 -1.98 -24.12 -6.57
C PRO A 47 -1.50 -22.74 -7.05
N MET A 48 -2.39 -21.91 -7.61
CA MET A 48 -2.14 -20.50 -7.96
C MET A 48 -2.34 -19.53 -6.77
N ALA A 49 -2.10 -19.97 -5.53
CA ALA A 49 -2.33 -19.12 -4.36
C ALA A 49 -1.33 -17.95 -4.33
N GLY A 50 -1.83 -16.81 -3.85
CA GLY A 50 -1.12 -15.56 -3.98
C GLY A 50 0.13 -15.40 -3.15
N THR A 51 1.05 -14.59 -3.68
CA THR A 51 2.25 -14.14 -2.97
C THR A 51 1.96 -12.92 -2.11
N VAL A 52 2.78 -12.74 -1.07
CA VAL A 52 2.72 -11.60 -0.17
C VAL A 52 4.03 -10.83 -0.31
N ARG A 53 3.93 -9.55 -0.65
CA ARG A 53 5.05 -8.60 -0.63
C ARG A 53 4.83 -7.61 0.50
N LYS A 54 5.88 -7.37 1.25
CA LYS A 54 5.91 -6.32 2.28
C LYS A 54 6.92 -5.27 1.89
N ILE A 55 6.55 -4.01 2.06
CA ILE A 55 7.41 -2.85 1.84
C ILE A 55 7.37 -1.93 3.06
N ASN A 56 8.43 -1.15 3.23
CA ASN A 56 8.54 -0.16 4.30
C ASN A 56 8.59 1.24 3.68
N LEU A 57 7.75 2.14 4.16
CA LEU A 57 7.68 3.53 3.74
C LEU A 57 7.84 4.48 4.93
N PRO A 58 8.43 5.68 4.73
CA PRO A 58 8.48 6.69 5.77
C PRO A 58 7.09 7.26 6.08
N GLY A 59 6.90 7.71 7.32
CA GLY A 59 5.65 8.31 7.80
C GLY A 59 4.97 7.52 8.92
N GLY A 60 3.82 8.03 9.37
CA GLY A 60 2.98 7.42 10.41
C GLY A 60 1.68 6.81 9.86
N HIS A 61 0.79 6.42 10.78
CA HIS A 61 -0.49 5.75 10.47
C HIS A 61 -1.38 6.52 9.49
N ASP A 62 -1.38 7.85 9.62
CA ASP A 62 -2.23 8.76 8.88
C ASP A 62 -1.64 9.15 7.52
N THR A 63 -0.39 8.79 7.21
CA THR A 63 0.32 9.09 5.96
C THR A 63 -0.51 8.91 4.68
N PRO A 64 -1.29 7.82 4.49
CA PRO A 64 -2.13 7.67 3.30
C PRO A 64 -3.22 8.74 3.17
N LEU A 65 -3.62 9.38 4.27
CA LEU A 65 -4.70 10.36 4.33
C LEU A 65 -4.25 11.77 3.94
N TRP A 66 -2.94 12.03 3.86
CA TRP A 66 -2.37 13.33 3.48
C TRP A 66 -2.46 13.63 1.98
N ALA A 67 -3.39 12.99 1.26
CA ALA A 67 -3.65 13.28 -0.13
C ALA A 67 -4.06 14.76 -0.31
N PRO A 68 -3.74 15.40 -1.46
CA PRO A 68 -4.02 16.81 -1.64
C PRO A 68 -5.52 17.12 -1.56
N PRO A 69 -5.90 18.27 -0.95
CA PRO A 69 -7.29 18.57 -0.61
C PRO A 69 -8.22 18.67 -1.82
N THR A 70 -7.71 19.01 -3.00
CA THR A 70 -8.45 18.89 -4.27
C THR A 70 -7.50 18.52 -5.41
N ALA A 71 -7.92 17.56 -6.25
CA ALA A 71 -7.16 17.14 -7.43
C ALA A 71 -6.84 18.31 -8.37
N SER A 72 -7.79 19.23 -8.57
CA SER A 72 -7.61 20.40 -9.43
C SER A 72 -6.55 21.39 -8.95
N LEU A 73 -6.38 21.55 -7.63
CA LEU A 73 -5.38 22.44 -7.06
C LEU A 73 -3.99 21.80 -7.12
N ALA A 74 -3.91 20.49 -6.87
CA ALA A 74 -2.66 19.73 -7.05
C ALA A 74 -2.17 19.83 -8.50
N THR A 75 -3.01 19.51 -9.50
CA THR A 75 -2.62 19.58 -10.91
C THR A 75 -2.14 20.97 -11.31
N ARG A 76 -2.86 22.03 -10.91
CA ARG A 76 -2.46 23.41 -11.22
C ARG A 76 -1.12 23.79 -10.60
N LEU A 77 -0.86 23.38 -9.36
CA LEU A 77 0.42 23.66 -8.70
C LEU A 77 1.55 22.83 -9.29
N GLU A 78 1.31 21.58 -9.63
CA GLU A 78 2.28 20.72 -10.34
C GLU A 78 2.64 21.31 -11.71
N ASP A 79 1.66 21.86 -12.46
CA ASP A 79 1.88 22.51 -13.76
C ASP A 79 2.69 23.81 -13.64
N VAL A 80 2.52 24.57 -12.56
CA VAL A 80 3.15 25.90 -12.38
C VAL A 80 4.52 25.81 -11.70
N LEU A 81 4.65 24.99 -10.67
CA LEU A 81 5.84 24.91 -9.81
C LEU A 81 6.69 23.66 -10.09
N GLY A 82 6.15 22.72 -10.85
CA GLY A 82 6.72 21.39 -11.04
C GLY A 82 6.21 20.38 -10.00
N PRO A 83 6.17 19.08 -10.33
CA PRO A 83 5.55 18.06 -9.49
C PRO A 83 6.14 17.96 -8.09
N GLN A 84 7.47 17.99 -7.98
CA GLN A 84 8.16 17.81 -6.71
C GLN A 84 7.90 18.99 -5.75
N VAL A 85 8.01 20.22 -6.26
CA VAL A 85 7.81 21.43 -5.45
C VAL A 85 6.35 21.54 -4.98
N ALA A 86 5.39 21.19 -5.84
CA ALA A 86 3.97 21.17 -5.47
C ALA A 86 3.67 20.16 -4.35
N ARG A 87 4.28 18.96 -4.42
CA ARG A 87 4.14 17.91 -3.40
C ARG A 87 4.70 18.33 -2.06
N ASP A 88 5.86 18.97 -2.06
CA ASP A 88 6.50 19.48 -0.84
C ASP A 88 5.66 20.61 -0.22
N GLN A 89 5.16 21.55 -1.03
CA GLN A 89 4.32 22.65 -0.53
C GLN A 89 2.99 22.18 0.05
N LEU A 90 2.34 21.22 -0.62
CA LEU A 90 1.06 20.67 -0.19
C LEU A 90 1.20 19.50 0.79
N ARG A 91 2.45 19.12 1.13
CA ARG A 91 2.80 18.10 2.12
C ARG A 91 2.16 16.72 1.86
N TYR A 92 2.05 16.33 0.59
CA TYR A 92 1.48 15.02 0.21
C TYR A 92 2.50 14.05 -0.41
N GLN A 93 3.81 14.35 -0.32
CA GLN A 93 4.85 13.49 -0.90
C GLN A 93 4.74 12.03 -0.41
N ALA A 94 4.60 11.81 0.90
CA ALA A 94 4.52 10.47 1.45
C ALA A 94 3.24 9.71 1.04
N ALA A 95 2.12 10.41 0.87
CA ALA A 95 0.89 9.85 0.30
C ALA A 95 1.09 9.49 -1.19
N HIS A 96 1.81 10.33 -1.95
CA HIS A 96 2.18 10.05 -3.33
C HIS A 96 3.07 8.81 -3.44
N ASP A 97 4.10 8.69 -2.59
CA ASP A 97 5.01 7.55 -2.58
C ASP A 97 4.27 6.23 -2.32
N THR A 98 3.31 6.26 -1.38
CA THR A 98 2.40 5.13 -1.13
C THR A 98 1.65 4.72 -2.39
N VAL A 99 1.10 5.68 -3.13
CA VAL A 99 0.36 5.41 -4.38
C VAL A 99 1.31 4.87 -5.45
N GLN A 100 2.53 5.41 -5.56
CA GLN A 100 3.52 4.92 -6.52
C GLN A 100 3.88 3.46 -6.24
N GLU A 101 4.10 3.08 -4.99
CA GLU A 101 4.37 1.69 -4.63
C GLU A 101 3.20 0.75 -4.95
N ILE A 102 1.96 1.21 -4.74
CA ILE A 102 0.77 0.44 -5.14
C ILE A 102 0.74 0.26 -6.66
N VAL A 103 1.00 1.31 -7.44
CA VAL A 103 1.02 1.25 -8.91
C VAL A 103 2.12 0.31 -9.40
N THR A 104 3.34 0.44 -8.88
CA THR A 104 4.47 -0.44 -9.22
C THR A 104 4.13 -1.89 -8.93
N TRP A 105 3.57 -2.18 -7.74
CA TRP A 105 3.15 -3.53 -7.39
C TRP A 105 2.05 -4.09 -8.31
N LEU A 106 1.07 -3.27 -8.69
CA LEU A 106 0.02 -3.68 -9.64
C LEU A 106 0.61 -4.04 -11.02
N GLN A 107 1.56 -3.24 -11.50
CA GLN A 107 2.23 -3.46 -12.78
C GLN A 107 3.14 -4.70 -12.75
N GLU A 108 3.95 -4.86 -11.69
CA GLU A 108 4.95 -5.92 -11.59
C GLU A 108 4.34 -7.29 -11.25
N GLU A 109 3.37 -7.34 -10.33
CA GLU A 109 2.88 -8.60 -9.76
C GLU A 109 1.45 -8.96 -10.16
N CYS A 110 0.63 -7.96 -10.53
CA CYS A 110 -0.76 -8.17 -10.90
C CYS A 110 -1.00 -8.11 -12.42
N ASN A 111 -0.04 -7.62 -13.21
CA ASN A 111 -0.19 -7.36 -14.64
C ASN A 111 -1.43 -6.49 -14.96
N ILE A 112 -1.65 -5.45 -14.14
CA ILE A 112 -2.69 -4.43 -14.32
C ILE A 112 -2.00 -3.10 -14.60
#